data_AF-A0A7V9PJ16-F1
#
_entry.id   AF-A0A7V9PJ16-F1
#
_cell.length_a   1.000
_cell.length_b   1.000
_cell.length_c   1.000
_cell.angle_alpha   90.00
_cell.angle_beta   90.00
_cell.angle_gamma   90.00
#
_symmetry.space_group_name_H-M   'P 1'
#
loop_
_entity.id
_entity.type
_entity.pdbx_description
1 polymer ?
#
loop_
_entity_poly.entity_id
_entity_poly.type
_entity_poly.pdbx_seq_one_letter_code
_entity_poly.pdbx_strand_id
1 'polypeptide(L)'
;MIVMDRENLLAHGWSHVVSTTDDVAELDAFRERVGAPRAALQLANPRWPHLDLKGAPRDRALASSGIIVVERTRDLIRYVRSARAARR
;
A
#
# COMPACT_ATOMS: atom_id res chain seq x y z
N MET A 1 -9.53 -3.42 0.97
CA MET A 1 -9.20 -2.28 1.85
C MET A 1 -7.73 -1.99 1.70
N ILE A 2 -7.38 -0.71 1.53
CA ILE A 2 -5.99 -0.27 1.35
C ILE A 2 -5.30 0.01 2.69
N VAL A 3 -4.06 -0.46 2.80
CA VAL A 3 -3.18 -0.25 3.95
C VAL A 3 -1.84 0.27 3.46
N MET A 4 -1.30 1.25 4.15
CA MET A 4 -0.05 1.94 3.80
C MET A 4 0.84 2.06 5.04
N ASP A 5 2.16 1.93 4.86
CA ASP A 5 3.11 2.32 5.89
C ASP A 5 3.50 3.81 5.77
N ARG A 6 3.70 4.47 6.91
CA ARG A 6 4.19 5.85 6.92
C ARG A 6 5.67 5.90 6.59
N GLU A 7 6.45 4.96 7.11
CA GLU A 7 7.90 4.91 6.93
C GLU A 7 8.39 3.51 6.55
N ASN A 8 9.08 3.44 5.41
CA ASN A 8 9.87 2.30 4.99
C ASN A 8 11.34 2.46 5.43
N LEU A 9 11.75 1.72 6.45
CA LEU A 9 13.12 1.82 7.02
C LEU A 9 14.22 1.33 6.07
N LEU A 10 13.90 0.60 5.01
CA LEU A 10 14.85 0.16 3.98
C LEU A 10 14.94 1.15 2.81
N ALA A 11 13.96 2.05 2.69
CA ALA A 11 13.91 3.07 1.66
C ALA A 11 13.19 4.32 2.19
N HIS A 12 13.93 5.15 2.94
CA HIS A 12 13.39 6.36 3.56
C HIS A 12 12.67 7.27 2.55
N GLY A 13 11.52 7.81 2.96
CA GLY A 13 10.67 8.64 2.09
C GLY A 13 9.82 7.87 1.07
N TRP A 14 9.92 6.54 1.07
CA TRP A 14 9.00 5.66 0.36
C TRP A 14 7.98 5.05 1.32
N SER A 15 6.85 4.65 0.73
CA SER A 15 5.80 3.91 1.41
C SER A 15 5.30 2.77 0.52
N HIS A 16 5.11 1.61 1.13
CA HIS A 16 4.38 0.49 0.55
C HIS A 16 2.90 0.65 0.78
N VAL A 17 2.12 0.32 -0.23
CA VAL A 17 0.67 0.26 -0.16
C VAL A 17 0.19 -1.09 -0.65
N VAL A 18 -0.71 -1.72 0.09
CA VAL A 18 -1.20 -3.07 -0.16
C VAL A 18 -2.71 -3.15 0.02
N SER A 19 -3.33 -4.08 -0.69
CA SER A 19 -4.72 -4.46 -0.47
C SER A 19 -4.80 -5.61 0.55
N THR A 20 -5.70 -5.50 1.52
CA THR A 20 -6.00 -6.62 2.43
C THR A 20 -6.65 -7.81 1.72
N THR A 21 -7.14 -7.64 0.49
CA THR A 21 -7.81 -8.69 -0.30
C THR A 21 -7.01 -9.17 -1.48
N ASP A 22 -5.75 -8.73 -1.63
CA ASP A 22 -4.93 -9.00 -2.83
C ASP A 22 -5.58 -8.48 -4.13
N ASP A 23 -6.49 -7.51 -4.02
CA ASP A 23 -7.22 -6.98 -5.16
C ASP A 23 -6.35 -5.97 -5.93
N VAL A 24 -5.92 -6.38 -7.12
CA VAL A 24 -5.09 -5.56 -8.01
C VAL A 24 -5.88 -4.39 -8.59
N ALA A 25 -7.19 -4.55 -8.84
CA ALA A 25 -8.03 -3.47 -9.33
C ALA A 25 -8.23 -2.39 -8.26
N GLU A 26 -8.36 -2.78 -6.98
CA GLU A 26 -8.38 -1.85 -5.85
C GLU A 26 -7.07 -1.05 -5.76
N LEU A 27 -5.92 -1.71 -5.95
CA LEU A 27 -4.62 -1.07 -5.97
C LEU A 27 -4.44 -0.11 -7.16
N ASP A 28 -4.87 -0.51 -8.35
CA ASP A 28 -4.77 0.34 -9.55
C ASP A 28 -5.70 1.57 -9.44
N ALA A 29 -6.92 1.40 -8.94
CA ALA A 29 -7.81 2.52 -8.67
C ALA A 29 -7.23 3.48 -7.62
N PHE A 30 -6.59 2.95 -6.57
CA PHE A 30 -5.92 3.79 -5.58
C PHE A 30 -4.70 4.51 -6.17
N ARG A 31 -3.90 3.84 -7.02
CA ARG A 31 -2.78 4.43 -7.78
C ARG A 31 -3.25 5.65 -8.58
N GLU A 32 -4.35 5.51 -9.33
CA GLU A 32 -4.91 6.60 -10.13
C GLU A 32 -5.38 7.75 -9.26
N ARG A 33 -6.09 7.45 -8.16
CA ARG A 33 -6.58 8.43 -7.21
C ARG A 33 -5.45 9.30 -6.63
N VAL A 34 -4.33 8.69 -6.28
CA VAL A 34 -3.15 9.40 -5.76
C VAL A 34 -2.21 9.87 -6.87
N GLY A 35 -2.61 9.75 -8.13
CA GLY A 35 -1.85 10.15 -9.33
C GLY A 35 -0.44 9.58 -9.38
N ALA A 36 -0.27 8.31 -8.99
CA ALA A 36 0.98 7.60 -9.12
C ALA A 36 1.16 7.03 -10.54
N PRO A 37 2.41 6.97 -11.05
CA PRO A 37 2.69 6.39 -12.37
C PRO A 37 2.39 4.89 -12.37
N ARG A 38 2.10 4.30 -13.54
CA ARG A 38 1.85 2.85 -13.67
C ARG A 38 2.98 2.00 -13.11
N ALA A 39 4.22 2.47 -13.22
CA ALA A 39 5.40 1.80 -12.69
C ALA A 39 5.43 1.69 -11.15
N ALA A 40 4.58 2.41 -10.42
CA ALA A 40 4.45 2.24 -8.98
C ALA A 40 3.78 0.90 -8.62
N LEU A 41 2.97 0.32 -9.52
CA LEU A 41 2.28 -0.95 -9.30
C LEU A 41 3.22 -2.13 -9.54
N GLN A 42 3.61 -2.79 -8.45
CA GLN A 42 4.51 -3.92 -8.42
C GLN A 42 3.71 -5.24 -8.41
N LEU A 43 3.78 -5.95 -9.53
CA LEU A 43 3.07 -7.23 -9.73
C LEU A 43 4.01 -8.43 -9.89
N ALA A 44 5.33 -8.22 -9.80
CA ALA A 44 6.32 -9.29 -9.97
C ALA A 44 6.18 -10.40 -8.90
N ASN A 45 5.66 -10.07 -7.71
CA ASN A 45 5.31 -11.03 -6.69
C ASN A 45 3.77 -11.19 -6.61
N PRO A 46 3.19 -12.23 -7.23
CA PRO A 46 1.73 -12.41 -7.28
C PRO A 46 1.11 -12.68 -5.90
N ARG A 47 1.91 -13.07 -4.90
CA ARG A 47 1.44 -13.24 -3.51
C ARG A 47 1.36 -11.92 -2.75
N TRP A 48 1.98 -10.87 -3.28
CA TRP A 48 2.06 -9.57 -2.63
C TRP A 48 1.99 -8.41 -3.63
N PRO A 49 0.88 -8.25 -4.38
CA PRO A 49 0.67 -7.06 -5.18
C PRO A 49 0.71 -5.81 -4.30
N HIS A 50 1.48 -4.80 -4.70
CA HIS A 50 1.63 -3.57 -3.92
C HIS A 50 1.95 -2.36 -4.79
N LEU A 51 1.82 -1.17 -4.21
CA LEU A 51 2.36 0.07 -4.76
C LEU A 51 3.55 0.53 -3.96
N ASP A 52 4.57 1.02 -4.65
CA ASP A 52 5.65 1.80 -4.05
C ASP A 52 5.44 3.28 -4.36
N LEU A 53 5.14 4.06 -3.33
CA LEU A 53 4.88 5.49 -3.44
C LEU A 53 6.01 6.31 -2.85
N LYS A 54 6.36 7.41 -3.52
CA LYS A 54 7.28 8.45 -3.01
C LYS A 54 6.81 9.84 -3.46
N GLY A 55 7.31 10.88 -2.81
CA GLY A 55 7.03 12.28 -3.17
C GLY A 55 5.52 12.59 -3.21
N ALA A 56 5.08 13.40 -4.18
CA ALA A 56 3.71 13.90 -4.22
C ALA A 56 2.60 12.82 -4.20
N PRO A 57 2.71 11.66 -4.90
CA PRO A 57 1.75 10.57 -4.72
C PRO A 57 1.70 9.99 -3.30
N ARG A 58 2.85 9.86 -2.62
CA ARG A 58 2.91 9.41 -1.23
C ARG A 58 2.23 10.42 -0.31
N ASP A 59 2.50 11.71 -0.49
CA ASP A 59 1.91 12.75 0.36
C ASP A 59 0.39 12.81 0.20
N ARG A 60 -0.10 12.66 -1.04
CA ARG A 60 -1.54 12.51 -1.32
C ARG A 60 -2.14 11.25 -0.70
N ALA A 61 -1.41 10.13 -0.71
CA ALA A 61 -1.85 8.90 -0.07
C ALA A 61 -1.95 9.06 1.46
N LEU A 62 -0.95 9.69 2.10
CA LEU A 62 -0.97 9.98 3.54
C LEU A 62 -2.12 10.90 3.96
N ALA A 63 -2.53 11.83 3.09
CA ALA A 63 -3.68 12.69 3.29
C ALA A 63 -5.02 12.04 2.89
N SER A 64 -4.99 10.82 2.32
CA SER A 64 -6.19 10.17 1.77
C SER A 64 -7.05 9.57 2.87
N SER A 65 -8.34 9.88 2.88
CA SER A 65 -9.31 9.21 3.73
C SER A 65 -9.62 7.80 3.21
N GLY A 66 -10.04 6.91 4.11
CA GLY A 66 -10.48 5.57 3.76
C GLY A 66 -9.35 4.56 3.49
N ILE A 67 -8.12 4.88 3.94
CA ILE A 67 -7.02 3.92 4.01
C ILE A 67 -6.56 3.80 5.47
N ILE A 68 -5.93 2.67 5.79
CA ILE A 68 -5.26 2.49 7.08
C ILE A 68 -3.79 2.86 6.91
N VAL A 69 -3.31 3.80 7.71
CA VAL A 69 -1.88 4.13 7.78
C VAL A 69 -1.31 3.58 9.07
N VAL A 70 -0.23 2.82 8.95
CA VAL A 70 0.55 2.29 10.09
C VAL A 70 1.95 2.87 10.07
N GLU A 71 2.65 2.88 11.20
CA GLU A 71 3.94 3.58 11.25
C GLU A 71 5.04 2.93 10.41
N ARG A 72 5.11 1.59 10.36
CA ARG A 72 6.23 0.87 9.73
C ARG A 72 5.75 -0.28 8.83
N THR A 73 6.57 -0.65 7.85
CA THR A 73 6.32 -1.79 6.94
C THR A 73 6.02 -3.10 7.67
N ARG A 74 6.72 -3.38 8.78
CA ARG A 74 6.48 -4.59 9.58
C ARG A 74 5.06 -4.64 10.17
N ASP A 75 4.51 -3.48 10.52
CA ASP A 75 3.19 -3.36 11.12
C ASP A 75 2.12 -3.48 10.04
N LEU A 76 2.41 -3.00 8.81
CA LEU A 76 1.60 -3.24 7.62
C LEU A 76 1.51 -4.73 7.30
N ILE A 77 2.65 -5.43 7.28
CA ILE A 77 2.68 -6.87 7.01
C ILE A 77 1.87 -7.64 8.06
N ARG A 78 2.03 -7.31 9.35
CA ARG A 78 1.25 -7.92 10.43
C ARG A 78 -0.24 -7.68 10.26
N TYR A 79 -0.64 -6.43 10.03
CA TYR A 79 -2.02 -6.04 9.85
C TYR A 79 -2.68 -6.81 8.68
N VAL A 80 -2.02 -6.83 7.53
CA VAL A 80 -2.54 -7.50 6.33
C VAL A 80 -2.68 -9.01 6.54
N ARG A 81 -1.68 -9.65 7.16
CA ARG A 81 -1.75 -11.09 7.47
C ARG A 81 -2.91 -11.41 8.40
N SER A 82 -3.10 -10.61 9.46
CA SER A 82 -4.23 -10.77 10.38
C SER A 82 -5.57 -10.54 9.68
N ALA A 83 -5.69 -9.49 8.86
CA ALA A 83 -6.91 -9.18 8.11
C ALA A 83 -7.28 -10.27 7.10
N ARG A 84 -6.28 -10.86 6.42
CA ARG A 84 -6.49 -11.99 5.50
C ARG A 84 -6.87 -13.28 6.22
N ALA A 85 -6.25 -13.55 7.37
CA ALA A 85 -6.56 -14.72 8.18
C ALA A 85 -7.99 -14.67 8.73
N ALA A 86 -8.44 -13.50 9.21
CA ALA A 86 -9.79 -13.31 9.74
C ALA A 86 -10.92 -13.43 8.69
N ARG A 87 -10.58 -13.47 7.40
CA ARG A 87 -11.51 -13.65 6.28
C ARG A 87 -11.60 -15.09 5.78
N ARG A 88 -10.75 -15.98 6.29
CA ARG A 88 -10.77 -17.42 5.99
C ARG A 88 -11.64 -18.14 7.01
#